data_AF-A0A6N9SI21-F1
#
_entry.id   AF-A0A6N9SI21-F1
#
_cell.length_a   1.000
_cell.length_b   1.000
_cell.length_c   1.000
_cell.angle_alpha   90.00
_cell.angle_beta   90.00
_cell.angle_gamma   90.00
#
_symmetry.space_group_name_H-M   'P 1'
#
loop_
_entity.id
_entity.type
_entity.pdbx_description
1 polymer ?
#
loop_
_entity_poly.entity_id
_entity_poly.type
_entity_poly.pdbx_seq_one_letter_code
_entity_poly.pdbx_strand_id
1 'polypeptide(L)'
;ARAAAKRDSRVARQRILSMLLRTDKRYAGKHWTGKHRTWLANQSFSQPSQQIAFQHYCQSLEQIEDRILQLDQEISRLLPEWSLCNLVCQLQALKGVGQLTAITLVAELGDFSRFSSPKQLMAFLGLVPGEYSSGNSIRPRGITKVGNSELRRLLYEAAWSYRTPA
;
A
#
# COMPACT_ATOMS: atom_id res chain seq x y z
N ALA A 1 2.00 -10.35 -5.04
CA ALA A 1 3.41 -10.25 -4.61
C ALA A 1 3.80 -8.82 -4.16
N ARG A 2 3.71 -7.82 -5.04
CA ARG A 2 4.18 -6.44 -4.78
C ARG A 2 3.58 -5.77 -3.53
N ALA A 3 2.27 -5.89 -3.33
CA ALA A 3 1.60 -5.36 -2.14
C ALA A 3 2.11 -5.99 -0.83
N ALA A 4 2.46 -7.28 -0.83
CA ALA A 4 3.04 -7.95 0.33
C ALA A 4 4.44 -7.40 0.63
N ALA A 5 5.31 -7.28 -0.39
CA ALA A 5 6.64 -6.70 -0.23
C ALA A 5 6.60 -5.26 0.34
N LYS A 6 5.61 -4.44 -0.06
CA LYS A 6 5.40 -3.11 0.55
C LYS A 6 5.05 -3.19 2.04
N ARG A 7 4.21 -4.14 2.47
CA ARG A 7 3.94 -4.36 3.90
C ARG A 7 5.20 -4.81 4.64
N ASP A 8 5.96 -5.72 4.05
CA ASP A 8 7.22 -6.22 4.62
C ASP A 8 8.23 -5.08 4.80
N SER A 9 8.34 -4.17 3.81
CA SER A 9 9.22 -3.00 3.91
C SER A 9 8.85 -2.10 5.10
N ARG A 10 7.55 -1.92 5.38
CA ARG A 10 7.09 -1.16 6.54
C ARG A 10 7.47 -1.84 7.85
N VAL A 11 7.33 -3.16 7.93
CA VAL A 11 7.71 -3.95 9.11
C VAL A 11 9.23 -3.89 9.33
N ALA A 12 10.03 -4.06 8.27
CA ALA A 12 11.48 -3.99 8.33
C ALA A 12 11.96 -2.61 8.81
N ARG A 13 11.40 -1.53 8.25
CA ARG A 13 11.63 -0.15 8.71
C ARG A 13 11.34 0.02 10.20
N GLN A 14 10.20 -0.49 10.67
CA GLN A 14 9.83 -0.42 12.08
C GLN A 14 10.82 -1.19 12.97
N ARG A 15 11.30 -2.36 12.54
CA ARG A 15 12.29 -3.15 13.29
C ARG A 15 13.60 -2.37 13.49
N ILE A 16 14.10 -1.72 12.45
CA ILE A 16 15.28 -0.85 12.51
C ILE A 16 15.06 0.30 13.50
N LEU A 17 13.93 1.02 13.40
CA LEU A 17 13.63 2.14 14.31
C LEU A 17 13.51 1.67 15.76
N SER A 18 12.82 0.55 16.00
CA SER A 18 12.69 -0.03 17.34
C SER A 18 14.05 -0.42 17.94
N MET A 19 14.98 -0.93 17.13
CA MET A 19 16.33 -1.25 17.60
C MET A 19 17.14 0.00 17.97
N LEU A 20 17.08 1.04 17.14
CA LEU A 20 17.75 2.32 17.40
C LEU A 20 17.23 2.99 18.68
N LEU A 21 15.91 2.95 18.90
CA LEU A 21 15.31 3.48 20.12
C LEU A 21 15.78 2.74 21.38
N ARG A 22 15.91 1.40 21.34
CA ARG A 22 16.40 0.60 22.49
C ARG A 22 17.86 0.86 22.84
N THR A 23 18.63 1.41 21.90
CA THR A 23 20.06 1.70 22.04
C THR A 23 20.33 3.20 22.13
N ASP A 24 19.27 3.99 22.35
CA ASP A 24 19.26 5.45 22.45
C ASP A 24 19.94 6.19 21.28
N LYS A 25 19.91 5.60 20.08
CA LYS A 25 20.36 6.24 18.83
C LYS A 25 19.21 7.01 18.20
N ARG A 26 19.27 8.35 18.28
CA ARG A 26 18.20 9.23 17.78
C ARG A 26 18.65 10.00 16.54
N TYR A 27 17.78 10.04 15.54
CA TYR A 27 17.97 10.84 14.32
C TYR A 27 17.00 12.02 14.34
N ALA A 28 17.51 13.24 14.19
CA ALA A 28 16.71 14.47 14.27
C ALA A 28 15.96 14.82 12.97
N GLY A 29 16.36 14.24 11.83
CA GLY A 29 15.80 14.57 10.52
C GLY A 29 14.65 13.66 10.07
N LYS A 30 14.22 13.85 8.82
CA LYS A 30 13.21 12.98 8.20
C LYS A 30 13.78 11.59 7.89
N HIS A 31 13.15 10.56 8.45
CA HIS A 31 13.54 9.16 8.21
C HIS A 31 13.37 8.73 6.75
N TRP A 32 14.11 7.68 6.38
CA TRP A 32 14.09 7.01 5.07
C TRP A 32 14.47 7.90 3.88
N THR A 33 15.18 8.99 4.15
CA THR A 33 15.83 9.84 3.16
C THR A 33 17.26 9.36 2.89
N GLY A 34 17.91 9.87 1.84
CA GLY A 34 19.34 9.59 1.61
C GLY A 34 20.21 9.94 2.81
N LYS A 35 19.97 11.11 3.45
CA LYS A 35 20.66 11.53 4.68
C LYS A 35 20.46 10.54 5.83
N HIS A 36 19.24 10.01 6.00
CA HIS A 36 18.97 8.99 7.01
C HIS A 36 19.71 7.68 6.70
N ARG A 37 19.78 7.26 5.43
CA ARG A 37 20.53 6.06 5.04
C ARG A 37 22.02 6.19 5.31
N THR A 38 22.62 7.32 4.97
CA THR A 38 24.03 7.60 5.31
C THR A 38 24.24 7.60 6.82
N TRP A 39 23.30 8.17 7.58
CA TRP A 39 23.35 8.13 9.05
C TRP A 39 23.24 6.69 9.59
N LEU A 40 22.34 5.87 9.05
CA LEU A 40 22.20 4.46 9.43
C LEU A 40 23.49 3.67 9.17
N ALA A 41 24.13 3.89 8.01
CA ALA A 41 25.38 3.22 7.65
C ALA A 41 26.53 3.53 8.62
N ASN A 42 26.51 4.72 9.24
CA ASN A 42 27.53 5.16 10.19
C ASN A 42 27.24 4.77 11.65
N GLN A 43 26.24 3.92 11.90
CA GLN A 43 25.93 3.47 13.27
C GLN A 43 26.84 2.33 13.73
N SER A 44 27.46 2.54 14.89
CA SER A 44 28.20 1.53 15.64
C SER A 44 27.54 1.21 16.98
N PHE A 45 27.58 -0.06 17.38
CA PHE A 45 27.03 -0.55 18.65
C PHE A 45 28.13 -1.17 19.52
N SER A 46 28.02 -1.03 20.84
CA SER A 46 29.04 -1.54 21.78
C SER A 46 29.09 -3.07 21.83
N GLN A 47 27.95 -3.74 21.64
CA GLN A 47 27.88 -5.20 21.61
C GLN A 47 27.95 -5.72 20.16
N PRO A 48 28.83 -6.69 19.84
CA PRO A 48 28.92 -7.26 18.50
C PRO A 48 27.61 -7.88 18.00
N SER A 49 26.84 -8.52 18.88
CA SER A 49 25.53 -9.10 18.53
C SER A 49 24.53 -8.06 18.05
N GLN A 50 24.53 -6.86 18.65
CA GLN A 50 23.70 -5.74 18.22
C GLN A 50 24.16 -5.20 16.85
N GLN A 51 25.47 -5.08 16.64
CA GLN A 51 26.00 -4.65 15.35
C GLN A 51 25.55 -5.60 14.22
N ILE A 52 25.69 -6.91 14.43
CA ILE A 52 25.31 -7.95 13.47
C ILE A 52 23.80 -7.92 13.19
N ALA A 53 22.97 -7.85 14.23
CA ALA A 53 21.51 -7.79 14.07
C ALA A 53 21.08 -6.55 13.29
N PHE A 54 21.67 -5.38 13.58
CA PHE A 54 21.37 -4.13 12.88
C PHE A 54 21.73 -4.20 11.39
N GLN A 55 22.91 -4.74 11.07
CA GLN A 55 23.34 -4.94 9.68
C GLN A 55 22.38 -5.86 8.93
N HIS A 56 21.97 -6.98 9.52
CA HIS A 56 20.98 -7.88 8.91
C HIS A 56 19.63 -7.20 8.68
N TYR A 57 19.16 -6.36 9.60
CA TYR A 57 17.92 -5.60 9.41
C TYR A 57 18.03 -4.60 8.26
N CYS A 58 19.15 -3.89 8.14
CA CYS A 58 19.38 -2.95 7.05
C CYS A 58 19.44 -3.67 5.70
N GLN A 59 20.21 -4.76 5.62
CA GLN A 59 20.33 -5.58 4.41
C GLN A 59 18.97 -6.19 4.01
N SER A 60 18.20 -6.68 4.98
CA SER A 60 16.85 -7.21 4.72
C SER A 60 15.93 -6.14 4.14
N LEU A 61 16.01 -4.90 4.65
CA LEU A 61 15.22 -3.80 4.10
C LEU A 61 15.62 -3.49 2.64
N GLU A 62 16.92 -3.44 2.35
CA GLU A 62 17.44 -3.21 1.00
C GLU A 62 16.95 -4.29 0.03
N GLN A 63 17.06 -5.56 0.39
CA GLN A 63 16.55 -6.67 -0.43
C GLN A 63 15.05 -6.57 -0.71
N ILE A 64 14.25 -6.17 0.29
CA ILE A 64 12.80 -5.98 0.10
C ILE A 64 12.54 -4.80 -0.85
N GLU A 65 13.29 -3.71 -0.72
CA GLU A 65 13.16 -2.53 -1.58
C GLU A 65 13.55 -2.83 -3.03
N ASP A 66 14.63 -3.58 -3.25
CA ASP A 66 15.05 -4.05 -4.57
C ASP A 66 13.99 -4.96 -5.19
N ARG A 67 13.42 -5.88 -4.41
CA ARG A 67 12.33 -6.74 -4.87
C ARG A 67 11.08 -5.94 -5.26
N ILE A 68 10.77 -4.85 -4.55
CA ILE A 68 9.67 -3.97 -4.93
C ILE A 68 9.95 -3.34 -6.30
N LEU A 69 11.18 -2.85 -6.52
CA LEU A 69 11.56 -2.23 -7.79
C LEU A 69 11.50 -3.22 -8.95
N GLN A 70 12.03 -4.43 -8.76
CA GLN A 70 11.95 -5.51 -9.75
C GLN A 70 10.49 -5.84 -10.11
N LEU A 71 9.63 -6.00 -9.10
CA LEU A 71 8.21 -6.26 -9.33
C LEU A 71 7.51 -5.10 -10.05
N ASP A 72 7.86 -3.85 -9.73
CA ASP A 72 7.29 -2.68 -10.41
C ASP A 72 7.71 -2.64 -11.90
N GLN A 73 8.95 -3.04 -12.21
CA GLN A 73 9.44 -3.18 -13.59
C GLN A 73 8.75 -4.32 -14.34
N GLU A 74 8.64 -5.50 -13.72
CA GLU A 74 7.94 -6.66 -14.30
C GLU A 74 6.47 -6.36 -14.59
N ILE A 75 5.78 -5.73 -13.63
CA ILE A 75 4.39 -5.29 -13.81
C ILE A 75 4.28 -4.35 -15.01
N SER A 76 5.17 -3.37 -15.12
CA SER A 76 5.14 -2.39 -16.22
C SER A 76 5.45 -3.05 -17.56
N ARG A 77 6.35 -4.03 -17.59
CA ARG A 77 6.70 -4.80 -18.78
C ARG A 77 5.55 -5.68 -19.29
N LEU A 78 4.84 -6.34 -18.38
CA LEU A 78 3.76 -7.27 -18.72
C LEU A 78 2.41 -6.58 -18.94
N LEU A 79 2.26 -5.34 -18.46
CA LEU A 79 1.00 -4.60 -18.58
C LEU A 79 0.45 -4.55 -20.02
N PRO A 80 1.25 -4.26 -21.07
CA PRO A 80 0.74 -4.18 -22.44
C PRO A 80 0.20 -5.52 -22.98
N GLU A 81 0.69 -6.64 -22.46
CA GLU A 81 0.28 -7.99 -22.88
C GLU A 81 -1.04 -8.43 -22.20
N TRP A 82 -1.43 -7.76 -21.13
CA TRP A 82 -2.65 -8.11 -20.40
C TRP A 82 -3.90 -7.71 -21.18
N SER A 83 -4.84 -8.63 -21.36
CA SER A 83 -6.10 -8.39 -22.08
C SER A 83 -6.92 -7.21 -21.54
N LEU A 84 -6.77 -6.86 -20.25
CA LEU A 84 -7.45 -5.73 -19.62
C LEU A 84 -6.60 -4.43 -19.59
N CYS A 85 -5.49 -4.37 -20.32
CA CYS A 85 -4.61 -3.19 -20.39
C CYS A 85 -5.38 -1.91 -20.74
N ASN A 86 -6.31 -1.99 -21.71
CA ASN A 86 -7.12 -0.83 -22.10
C ASN A 86 -7.98 -0.31 -20.92
N LEU A 87 -8.57 -1.20 -20.12
CA LEU A 87 -9.33 -0.81 -18.93
C LEU A 87 -8.41 -0.14 -17.89
N VAL A 88 -7.19 -0.65 -17.71
CA VAL A 88 -6.18 -0.02 -16.84
C VAL A 88 -5.84 1.40 -17.32
N CYS A 89 -5.65 1.61 -18.63
CA CYS A 89 -5.40 2.93 -19.21
C CYS A 89 -6.61 3.88 -19.01
N GLN A 90 -7.83 3.40 -19.23
CA GLN A 90 -9.05 4.17 -19.02
C GLN A 90 -9.21 4.62 -17.56
N LEU A 91 -8.93 3.74 -16.60
CA LEU A 91 -8.98 4.10 -15.18
C LEU A 91 -7.94 5.14 -14.79
N GLN A 92 -6.76 5.15 -15.43
CA GLN A 92 -5.73 6.16 -15.17
C GLN A 92 -6.11 7.58 -15.61
N ALA A 93 -7.10 7.73 -16.49
CA ALA A 93 -7.65 9.04 -16.83
C ALA A 93 -8.40 9.68 -15.66
N LEU A 94 -8.80 8.89 -14.65
CA LEU A 94 -9.43 9.41 -13.44
C LEU A 94 -8.37 10.07 -12.55
N LYS A 95 -8.59 11.33 -12.19
CA LYS A 95 -7.68 12.06 -11.29
C LYS A 95 -7.51 11.28 -9.97
N GLY A 96 -6.25 11.05 -9.61
CA GLY A 96 -5.88 10.32 -8.40
C GLY A 96 -5.70 8.81 -8.58
N VAL A 97 -6.01 8.28 -9.77
CA VAL A 97 -5.79 6.86 -10.09
C VAL A 97 -4.51 6.72 -10.90
N GLY A 98 -3.40 6.40 -10.22
CA GLY A 98 -2.14 6.06 -10.89
C GLY A 98 -2.12 4.63 -11.45
N GLN A 99 -1.14 4.31 -12.30
CA GLN A 99 -0.98 3.01 -12.95
C GLN A 99 -1.12 1.83 -11.97
N LEU A 100 -0.39 1.83 -10.86
CA LEU A 100 -0.46 0.74 -9.88
C LEU A 100 -1.82 0.62 -9.20
N THR A 101 -2.50 1.75 -8.96
CA THR A 101 -3.86 1.76 -8.41
C THR A 101 -4.85 1.15 -9.41
N ALA A 102 -4.77 1.56 -10.68
CA ALA A 102 -5.59 1.00 -11.76
C ALA A 102 -5.34 -0.50 -11.94
N ILE A 103 -4.07 -0.94 -12.00
CA ILE A 103 -3.71 -2.36 -12.11
C ILE A 103 -4.29 -3.15 -10.94
N THR A 104 -4.16 -2.65 -9.71
CA THR A 104 -4.68 -3.36 -8.53
C THR A 104 -6.20 -3.45 -8.55
N LEU A 105 -6.89 -2.38 -8.96
CA LEU A 105 -8.35 -2.40 -9.13
C LEU A 105 -8.79 -3.45 -10.15
N VAL A 106 -8.18 -3.45 -11.33
CA VAL A 106 -8.53 -4.39 -12.41
C VAL A 106 -8.15 -5.82 -12.05
N ALA A 107 -7.03 -6.03 -11.35
CA ALA A 107 -6.56 -7.37 -10.98
C ALA A 107 -7.49 -8.03 -9.94
N GLU A 108 -8.06 -7.24 -9.03
CA GLU A 108 -8.93 -7.74 -7.97
C GLU A 108 -10.41 -7.80 -8.40
N LEU A 109 -10.86 -6.88 -9.25
CA LEU A 109 -12.25 -6.81 -9.69
C LEU A 109 -12.52 -7.58 -11.00
N GLY A 110 -11.51 -7.66 -11.87
CA GLY A 110 -11.64 -8.08 -13.26
C GLY A 110 -12.36 -7.01 -14.10
N ASP A 111 -13.05 -7.47 -15.13
CA ASP A 111 -13.94 -6.61 -15.92
C ASP A 111 -15.14 -6.16 -15.06
N PHE A 112 -15.47 -4.87 -15.13
CA PHE A 112 -16.56 -4.27 -14.36
C PHE A 112 -17.93 -4.63 -14.96
N SER A 113 -17.98 -5.13 -16.19
CA SER A 113 -19.21 -5.62 -16.84
C SER A 113 -19.89 -6.77 -16.08
N ARG A 114 -19.16 -7.48 -15.21
CA ARG A 114 -19.71 -8.53 -14.33
C ARG A 114 -20.71 -8.02 -13.29
N PHE A 115 -20.73 -6.73 -13.03
CA PHE A 115 -21.67 -6.10 -12.09
C PHE A 115 -22.85 -5.54 -12.87
N SER A 116 -24.07 -5.97 -12.53
CA SER A 116 -25.30 -5.52 -13.20
C SER A 116 -25.64 -4.06 -12.93
N SER A 117 -25.08 -3.49 -11.87
CA SER A 117 -25.22 -2.07 -11.55
C SER A 117 -24.03 -1.54 -10.74
N PRO A 118 -23.74 -0.22 -10.79
CA PRO A 118 -22.73 0.40 -9.95
C PRO A 118 -22.95 0.17 -8.45
N LYS A 119 -24.22 0.09 -8.01
CA LYS A 119 -24.57 -0.22 -6.61
C LYS A 119 -24.05 -1.59 -6.18
N GLN A 120 -24.05 -2.57 -7.07
CA GLN A 120 -23.53 -3.90 -6.79
C GLN A 120 -22.00 -3.87 -6.60
N LEU A 121 -21.28 -3.12 -7.43
CA LEU A 121 -19.84 -2.90 -7.26
C LEU A 121 -19.54 -2.20 -5.92
N MET A 122 -20.29 -1.14 -5.59
CA MET A 122 -20.14 -0.45 -4.31
C MET A 122 -20.41 -1.37 -3.11
N ALA A 123 -21.41 -2.25 -3.22
CA ALA A 123 -21.73 -3.24 -2.20
C ALA A 123 -20.62 -4.29 -2.06
N PHE A 124 -20.09 -4.78 -3.19
CA PHE A 124 -18.95 -5.71 -3.22
C PHE A 124 -17.70 -5.14 -2.54
N LEU A 125 -17.45 -3.83 -2.74
CA LEU A 125 -16.36 -3.11 -2.08
C LEU A 125 -16.66 -2.77 -0.60
N GLY A 126 -17.90 -2.92 -0.14
CA GLY A 126 -18.33 -2.51 1.20
C GLY A 126 -18.33 -1.00 1.41
N LEU A 127 -18.57 -0.24 0.33
CA LEU A 127 -18.69 1.22 0.31
C LEU A 127 -20.16 1.68 0.40
N VAL A 128 -21.07 0.76 0.70
CA VAL A 128 -22.48 1.05 0.97
C VAL A 128 -22.72 1.24 2.48
N PRO A 129 -23.68 2.07 2.89
CA PRO A 129 -24.09 2.19 4.29
C PRO A 129 -24.50 0.83 4.84
N GLY A 130 -24.03 0.50 6.04
CA GLY A 130 -24.57 -0.64 6.78
C GLY A 130 -25.89 -0.26 7.44
N GLU A 131 -26.71 -1.27 7.70
CA GLU A 131 -28.00 -1.10 8.38
C GLU A 131 -28.05 -2.03 9.59
N TYR A 132 -28.62 -1.57 10.71
CA TYR A 132 -28.98 -2.42 11.85
C TYR A 132 -30.43 -2.14 12.20
N SER A 133 -31.31 -2.91 11.58
CA SER A 133 -32.75 -2.73 11.73
C SER A 133 -33.35 -3.93 12.47
N SER A 134 -34.15 -3.64 13.49
CA SER A 134 -34.93 -4.64 14.22
C SER A 134 -36.37 -4.15 14.36
N GLY A 135 -37.34 -5.01 14.02
CA GLY A 135 -38.75 -4.62 13.95
C GLY A 135 -38.95 -3.38 13.05
N ASN A 136 -39.59 -2.35 13.60
CA ASN A 136 -39.87 -1.09 12.88
C ASN A 136 -38.78 -0.02 13.05
N SER A 137 -37.64 -0.32 13.70
CA SER A 137 -36.56 0.65 13.89
C SER A 137 -35.51 0.47 12.79
N ILE A 138 -35.36 1.49 11.94
CA ILE A 138 -34.27 1.57 10.97
C ILE A 138 -33.14 2.43 11.53
N ARG A 139 -31.94 1.86 11.64
CA ARG A 139 -30.74 2.59 12.10
C ARG A 139 -29.62 2.48 11.06
N PRO A 140 -29.38 3.54 10.26
CA PRO A 140 -28.23 3.58 9.36
C PRO A 140 -26.92 3.64 10.16
N ARG A 141 -25.90 2.91 9.71
CA ARG A 141 -24.53 2.92 10.23
C ARG A 141 -23.56 3.48 9.18
N GLY A 142 -22.30 3.60 9.58
CA GLY A 142 -21.20 3.82 8.64
C GLY A 142 -21.10 2.71 7.59
N ILE A 143 -20.14 2.83 6.68
CA ILE A 143 -19.91 1.82 5.65
C ILE A 143 -19.77 0.40 6.26
N THR A 144 -20.24 -0.61 5.55
CA THR A 144 -20.22 -2.00 6.06
C THR A 144 -18.80 -2.51 6.33
N LYS A 145 -17.81 -2.01 5.58
CA LYS A 145 -16.41 -2.51 5.56
C LYS A 145 -16.30 -4.00 5.22
N VAL A 146 -17.36 -4.60 4.69
CA VAL A 146 -17.38 -5.98 4.19
C VAL A 146 -16.72 -5.99 2.80
N GLY A 147 -15.89 -6.99 2.50
CA GLY A 147 -15.15 -7.05 1.23
C GLY A 147 -13.73 -6.48 1.30
N ASN A 148 -13.10 -6.30 0.14
CA ASN A 148 -11.65 -6.07 0.02
C ASN A 148 -11.21 -4.73 0.65
N SER A 149 -10.53 -4.81 1.78
CA SER A 149 -10.02 -3.65 2.53
C SER A 149 -8.93 -2.89 1.78
N GLU A 150 -8.13 -3.58 0.96
CA GLU A 150 -7.08 -2.96 0.17
C GLU A 150 -7.66 -2.10 -0.95
N LEU A 151 -8.68 -2.60 -1.68
CA LEU A 151 -9.36 -1.81 -2.70
C LEU A 151 -10.05 -0.57 -2.12
N ARG A 152 -10.73 -0.71 -0.97
CA ARG A 152 -11.30 0.47 -0.29
C ARG A 152 -10.23 1.49 0.09
N ARG A 153 -9.10 1.03 0.63
CA ARG A 153 -7.97 1.91 0.97
C ARG A 153 -7.47 2.64 -0.26
N LEU A 154 -7.26 1.93 -1.38
CA LEU A 154 -6.81 2.52 -2.63
C LEU A 154 -7.78 3.57 -3.19
N LEU A 155 -9.09 3.28 -3.18
CA LEU A 155 -10.10 4.24 -3.62
C LEU A 155 -10.17 5.47 -2.72
N TYR A 156 -10.02 5.29 -1.41
CA TYR A 156 -9.96 6.41 -0.47
C TYR A 156 -8.73 7.29 -0.70
N GLU A 157 -7.54 6.70 -0.87
CA GLU A 157 -6.30 7.43 -1.18
C GLU A 157 -6.39 8.16 -2.52
N ALA A 158 -6.95 7.50 -3.55
CA ALA A 158 -7.17 8.10 -4.86
C ALA A 158 -8.10 9.33 -4.75
N ALA A 159 -9.24 9.19 -4.04
CA ALA A 159 -10.15 10.29 -3.80
C ALA A 159 -9.50 11.43 -3.01
N TRP A 160 -8.66 11.11 -2.02
CA TRP A 160 -7.97 12.13 -1.23
C TRP A 160 -6.94 12.93 -2.04
N SER A 161 -6.23 12.27 -2.95
CA SER A 161 -5.27 12.92 -3.86
C SER A 161 -5.95 13.94 -4.80
N TYR A 162 -7.26 13.82 -5.02
CA TYR A 162 -8.03 14.79 -5.78
C TYR A 162 -7.98 16.19 -5.16
N ARG A 163 -7.84 16.29 -3.82
CA ARG A 163 -7.84 17.55 -3.05
C ARG A 163 -6.62 18.43 -3.34
N THR A 164 -5.51 17.86 -3.79
CA THR A 164 -4.32 18.63 -4.16
C THR A 164 -4.37 18.96 -5.66
N PRO A 165 -4.17 20.23 -6.07
CA PRO A 165 -3.94 20.56 -7.47
C PRO A 165 -2.64 19.88 -7.96
N ALA A 166 -2.61 19.56 -9.26
CA ALA A 166 -1.46 18.97 -9.94
C ALA A 166 -0.38 20.01 -10.20
#